data_AF-A0A840ZR17-F1
#
_entry.id   AF-A0A840ZR17-F1
#
_cell.length_a   1.000
_cell.length_b   1.000
_cell.length_c   1.000
_cell.angle_alpha   90.00
_cell.angle_beta   90.00
_cell.angle_gamma   90.00
#
_symmetry.space_group_name_H-M   'P 1'
#
loop_
_entity.id
_entity.type
_entity.pdbx_description
1 polymer ?
#
loop_
_entity_poly.entity_id
_entity_poly.type
_entity_poly.pdbx_seq_one_letter_code
_entity_poly.pdbx_strand_id
1 'polypeptide(L)'
;MAPLVGSFLGVVLGSALLGALLAWVLRKVASVSRLASYAAGTAVMTVVYALAGQVPPAPFDHGLGHVAFHGVGGFLGFALLWLTAGRRKRA
;
A
#
# COMPACT_ATOMS: atom_id res chain seq x y z
N MET A 1 7.75 20.40 -4.12
CA MET A 1 6.31 20.04 -4.10
C MET A 1 6.02 18.87 -5.05
N ALA A 2 6.20 19.01 -6.36
CA ALA A 2 5.95 17.96 -7.35
C ALA A 2 6.64 16.58 -7.10
N PRO A 3 7.94 16.50 -6.74
CA PRO A 3 8.58 15.20 -6.47
C PRO A 3 8.01 14.50 -5.23
N LEU A 4 7.52 15.27 -4.26
CA LEU A 4 6.93 14.73 -3.04
C LEU A 4 5.59 14.04 -3.30
N VAL A 5 4.75 14.70 -4.10
CA VAL A 5 3.44 14.18 -4.50
C VAL A 5 3.63 12.94 -5.37
N GLY A 6 4.60 12.93 -6.29
CA GLY A 6 4.95 11.77 -7.10
C GLY A 6 5.36 10.57 -6.25
N SER A 7 6.26 10.76 -5.28
CA SER A 7 6.68 9.70 -4.35
C SER A 7 5.51 9.17 -3.51
N PHE A 8 4.64 10.05 -3.02
CA PHE A 8 3.47 9.63 -2.23
C PHE A 8 2.50 8.78 -3.05
N LEU A 9 2.17 9.23 -4.27
CA LEU A 9 1.32 8.47 -5.19
C LEU A 9 1.96 7.12 -5.56
N GLY A 10 3.29 7.08 -5.70
CA GLY A 10 4.04 5.85 -5.91
C GLY A 10 3.88 4.86 -4.75
N VAL A 11 3.97 5.33 -3.49
CA VAL A 11 3.76 4.49 -2.30
C VAL A 11 2.32 3.96 -2.25
N VAL A 12 1.33 4.82 -2.51
CA VAL A 12 -0.09 4.44 -2.52
C VAL A 12 -0.36 3.38 -3.59
N LEU A 13 0.08 3.63 -4.82
CA LEU A 13 -0.14 2.73 -5.95
C LEU A 13 0.64 1.42 -5.81
N GLY A 14 1.90 1.49 -5.40
CA GLY A 14 2.74 0.31 -5.16
C GLY A 14 2.15 -0.58 -4.07
N SER A 15 1.68 0.01 -2.97
CA SER A 15 1.02 -0.72 -1.88
C SER A 15 -0.29 -1.37 -2.34
N ALA A 16 -1.09 -0.68 -3.15
CA ALA A 16 -2.31 -1.23 -3.72
C ALA A 16 -2.02 -2.39 -4.68
N LEU A 17 -1.04 -2.26 -5.59
CA LEU A 17 -0.71 -3.32 -6.55
C LEU A 17 -0.19 -4.58 -5.85
N LEU A 18 0.69 -4.42 -4.86
CA LEU A 18 1.19 -5.56 -4.09
C LEU A 18 0.07 -6.18 -3.24
N GLY A 19 -0.76 -5.35 -2.61
CA GLY A 19 -1.98 -5.78 -1.92
C GLY A 19 -2.88 -6.64 -2.80
N ALA A 20 -3.10 -6.22 -4.05
CA ALA A 20 -3.88 -6.98 -5.03
C ALA A 20 -3.22 -8.31 -5.41
N LEU A 21 -1.91 -8.31 -5.65
CA LEU A 21 -1.14 -9.49 -6.03
C LEU A 21 -1.14 -10.54 -4.90
N LEU A 22 -0.80 -10.13 -3.68
CA LEU A 22 -0.84 -11.00 -2.50
C LEU A 22 -2.25 -11.53 -2.26
N ALA A 23 -3.28 -10.70 -2.43
CA ALA A 23 -4.65 -11.17 -2.34
C ALA A 23 -5.04 -12.17 -3.41
N TRP A 24 -4.50 -12.05 -4.62
CA TRP A 24 -4.71 -13.04 -5.67
C TRP A 24 -4.02 -14.36 -5.35
N VAL A 25 -2.75 -14.34 -4.93
CA VAL A 25 -2.00 -15.55 -4.54
C VAL A 25 -2.64 -16.22 -3.32
N LEU A 26 -2.94 -15.46 -2.27
CA LEU A 26 -3.53 -16.00 -1.06
C LEU A 26 -4.87 -16.67 -1.34
N ARG A 27 -5.73 -16.09 -2.18
CA ARG A 27 -7.00 -16.73 -2.58
C ARG A 27 -6.83 -18.00 -3.42
N LYS A 28 -5.67 -18.19 -4.06
CA LYS A 28 -5.37 -19.42 -4.82
C LYS A 28 -4.86 -20.54 -3.93
N VAL A 29 -4.14 -20.20 -2.86
CA VAL A 29 -3.48 -21.17 -1.98
C VAL A 29 -4.28 -21.43 -0.70
N ALA A 30 -5.09 -20.46 -0.25
CA ALA A 30 -5.87 -20.52 0.97
C ALA A 30 -7.21 -19.79 0.84
N SER A 31 -8.24 -20.23 1.57
CA SER A 31 -9.57 -19.60 1.60
C SER A 31 -9.60 -18.32 2.45
N VAL A 32 -8.53 -17.51 2.40
CA VAL A 32 -8.40 -16.29 3.19
C VAL A 32 -9.40 -15.24 2.69
N SER A 33 -10.00 -14.53 3.65
CA SER A 33 -10.95 -13.46 3.34
C SER A 33 -10.27 -12.35 2.52
N ARG A 34 -11.01 -11.77 1.55
CA ARG A 34 -10.52 -10.69 0.68
C ARG A 34 -9.89 -9.52 1.45
N LEU A 35 -10.51 -9.16 2.57
CA LEU A 35 -10.07 -8.07 3.45
C LEU A 35 -8.69 -8.38 4.03
N ALA A 36 -8.52 -9.55 4.64
CA ALA A 36 -7.27 -9.95 5.28
C ALA A 36 -6.12 -10.05 4.27
N SER A 37 -6.39 -10.55 3.06
CA SER A 37 -5.35 -10.65 2.05
C SER A 37 -4.91 -9.30 1.48
N TYR A 38 -5.83 -8.35 1.32
CA TYR A 38 -5.47 -6.98 0.94
C TYR A 38 -4.65 -6.30 2.03
N ALA A 39 -5.07 -6.42 3.29
CA ALA A 39 -4.37 -5.83 4.43
C ALA A 39 -2.94 -6.36 4.55
N ALA A 40 -2.73 -7.66 4.37
CA ALA A 40 -1.42 -8.29 4.41
C ALA A 40 -0.49 -7.72 3.32
N GLY A 41 -0.94 -7.65 2.06
CA GLY A 41 -0.07 -7.16 1.00
C GLY A 41 0.22 -5.66 1.05
N THR A 42 -0.73 -4.85 1.50
CA THR A 42 -0.47 -3.42 1.74
C THR A 42 0.48 -3.20 2.91
N ALA A 43 0.36 -4.00 3.98
CA ALA A 43 1.24 -3.91 5.14
C ALA A 43 2.69 -4.27 4.77
N VAL A 44 2.90 -5.36 4.03
CA VAL A 44 4.23 -5.76 3.54
C VAL A 44 4.85 -4.64 2.71
N MET A 45 4.12 -4.07 1.75
CA MET A 45 4.69 -3.03 0.90
C MET A 45 4.98 -1.74 1.66
N THR A 46 4.14 -1.39 2.63
CA THR A 46 4.35 -0.24 3.50
C THR A 46 5.63 -0.37 4.29
N VAL A 47 5.90 -1.57 4.83
CA VAL A 47 7.15 -1.87 5.55
C VAL A 47 8.35 -1.84 4.60
N VAL A 48 8.22 -2.39 3.39
CA VAL A 48 9.29 -2.33 2.38
C VAL A 48 9.64 -0.88 2.05
N TYR A 49 8.65 -0.01 1.78
CA TYR A 49 8.92 1.41 1.53
C TYR A 49 9.52 2.12 2.75
N ALA A 50 9.02 1.82 3.95
CA ALA A 50 9.55 2.39 5.18
C ALA A 50 11.01 2.00 5.43
N LEU A 51 11.43 0.79 5.05
CA LEU A 51 12.79 0.30 5.25
C LEU A 51 13.73 0.58 4.06
N ALA A 52 13.19 0.78 2.86
CA ALA A 52 14.00 0.83 1.64
C ALA A 52 14.86 2.09 1.51
N GLY A 53 14.59 3.20 2.21
CA GLY A 53 15.51 4.35 2.30
C GLY A 53 15.97 5.00 0.98
N GLN A 54 15.35 4.69 -0.17
CA GLN A 54 15.87 5.03 -1.51
C GLN A 54 15.09 6.16 -2.21
N VAL A 55 14.33 6.97 -1.48
CA VAL A 55 13.74 8.20 -2.02
C VAL A 55 14.72 9.35 -1.76
N PRO A 56 15.03 10.22 -2.76
CA PRO A 56 15.94 11.35 -2.57
C PRO A 56 15.49 12.21 -1.39
N PRO A 57 16.43 12.75 -0.60
CA PRO A 57 16.12 13.09 0.75
C PRO A 57 15.07 14.21 0.86
N ALA A 58 13.88 13.85 1.31
CA ALA A 58 12.82 14.76 1.69
C ALA A 58 12.96 15.13 3.18
N PRO A 59 12.47 16.29 3.63
CA PRO A 59 12.56 16.69 5.04
C PRO A 59 11.83 15.76 6.05
N PHE A 60 11.32 14.61 5.60
CA PHE A 60 10.64 13.58 6.36
C PHE A 60 11.30 12.21 6.25
N ASP A 61 12.52 12.06 5.70
CA ASP A 61 13.13 10.73 5.47
C ASP A 61 13.47 9.95 6.74
N HIS A 62 13.42 10.61 7.89
CA HIS A 62 13.85 10.05 9.16
C HIS A 62 12.82 10.36 10.26
N GLY A 63 12.66 9.41 11.18
CA GLY A 63 11.80 9.56 12.34
C GLY A 63 10.30 9.42 12.05
N LEU A 64 9.47 10.07 12.87
CA LEU A 64 8.01 9.89 12.86
C LEU A 64 7.35 10.35 11.55
N GLY A 65 7.92 11.35 10.87
CA GLY A 65 7.40 11.84 9.58
C GLY A 65 7.48 10.78 8.47
N HIS A 66 8.56 10.01 8.45
CA HIS A 66 8.78 8.90 7.50
C HIS A 66 7.74 7.79 7.67
N VAL A 67 7.56 7.39 8.93
CA VAL A 67 6.62 6.34 9.32
C VAL A 67 5.18 6.78 9.03
N ALA A 68 4.83 8.03 9.34
CA ALA A 68 3.52 8.58 9.03
C ALA A 68 3.26 8.64 7.52
N PHE A 69 4.24 9.09 6.73
CA PHE A 69 4.11 9.21 5.27
C PHE A 69 3.83 7.86 4.61
N HIS A 70 4.64 6.84 4.93
CA HIS A 70 4.44 5.51 4.37
C HIS A 70 3.22 4.81 4.96
N GLY A 71 2.93 4.98 6.25
CA GLY A 71 1.72 4.44 6.88
C GLY A 71 0.43 4.95 6.25
N VAL A 72 0.34 6.26 6.02
CA VAL A 72 -0.81 6.87 5.35
C VAL A 72 -0.88 6.42 3.89
N GLY A 73 0.25 6.34 3.18
CA GLY A 73 0.29 5.83 1.81
C GLY A 73 -0.20 4.38 1.70
N GLY A 74 0.25 3.51 2.61
CA GLY A 74 -0.19 2.13 2.73
C GLY A 74 -1.69 1.99 3.02
N PHE A 75 -2.18 2.77 3.97
CA PHE A 75 -3.61 2.82 4.32
C PHE A 75 -4.48 3.26 3.13
N LEU A 76 -4.06 4.30 2.41
CA LEU A 76 -4.77 4.74 1.21
C LEU A 76 -4.72 3.69 0.09
N GLY A 77 -3.60 2.99 -0.07
CA GLY A 77 -3.49 1.87 -1.00
C GLY A 77 -4.47 0.74 -0.66
N PHE A 78 -4.63 0.42 0.62
CA PHE A 78 -5.64 -0.52 1.11
C PHE A 78 -7.07 -0.03 0.85
N ALA A 79 -7.37 1.21 1.21
CA ALA A 79 -8.69 1.81 1.00
C ALA A 79 -9.08 1.80 -0.49
N LEU A 80 -8.13 2.10 -1.38
CA LEU A 80 -8.32 2.04 -2.83
C LEU A 80 -8.72 0.63 -3.28
N LEU A 81 -8.00 -0.40 -2.83
CA LEU A 81 -8.34 -1.80 -3.14
C LEU A 81 -9.71 -2.20 -2.59
N TRP A 82 -10.00 -1.82 -1.36
CA TRP A 82 -11.26 -2.16 -0.71
C TRP A 82 -12.46 -1.55 -1.45
N LEU A 83 -12.38 -0.25 -1.75
CA LEU A 83 -13.43 0.49 -2.45
C LEU A 83 -13.64 -0.01 -3.88
N THR A 84 -12.57 -0.36 -4.60
CA THR A 84 -12.66 -0.87 -5.98
C THR A 84 -13.11 -2.33 -6.04
N ALA A 85 -12.74 -3.15 -5.07
CA ALA A 85 -13.17 -4.55 -4.98
C ALA A 85 -14.67 -4.70 -4.66
N GLY A 86 -15.25 -3.77 -3.89
CA GLY A 86 -16.67 -3.74 -3.56
C GLY A 86 -17.58 -3.48 -4.77
N ARG A 87 -17.11 -2.68 -5.75
CA ARG A 87 -17.89 -2.38 -6.97
C ARG A 87 -18.12 -3.61 -7.85
N ARG A 88 -17.20 -4.59 -7.86
CA ARG A 88 -17.33 -5.82 -8.67
C ARG A 88 -18.45 -6.76 -8.23
N LYS A 89 -19.01 -6.61 -7.02
CA LYS A 89 -20.12 -7.46 -6.56
C LYS A 89 -21.52 -6.89 -6.88
N ARG A 90 -21.61 -5.68 -7.43
CA ARG A 90 -22.88 -5.01 -7.76
C ARG A 90 -23.16 -4.90 -9.27
N ALA A 91 -22.36 -5.57 -10.11
CA ALA A 91 -22.56 -5.65 -11.55
C ALA A 91 -23.01 -7.06 -11.93
#